data_AF-A0A3D0VVB8-F1
#
_entry.id   AF-A0A3D0VVB8-F1
#
_cell.length_a   1.000
_cell.length_b   1.000
_cell.length_c   1.000
_cell.angle_alpha   90.00
_cell.angle_beta   90.00
_cell.angle_gamma   90.00
#
_symmetry.space_group_name_H-M   'P 1'
#
loop_
_entity.id
_entity.type
_entity.pdbx_description
1 polymer ?
#
loop_
_entity_poly.entity_id
_entity_poly.type
_entity_poly.pdbx_seq_one_letter_code
_entity_poly.pdbx_strand_id
1 'polypeptide(L)' 'IFIPLDELVDKEKELARLEKERKACEKDIAMVEQKLSSQGFLEKAPQNVVEAERAKLEKHKERMEKIVESIAAFSK' A
#
# COMPACT_ATOMS: atom_id res chain seq x y z
N ILE A 1 3.56 -33.72 17.87
CA ILE A 1 4.04 -32.52 18.59
C ILE A 1 3.08 -31.40 18.24
N PHE A 2 2.19 -31.07 19.18
CA PHE A 2 1.26 -29.95 19.07
C PHE A 2 2.04 -28.74 19.55
N ILE A 3 2.37 -27.79 18.66
CA ILE A 3 2.95 -26.51 19.07
C ILE A 3 1.77 -25.65 19.52
N PRO A 4 1.61 -25.37 20.82
CA PRO A 4 0.62 -24.43 21.27
C PRO A 4 1.08 -23.05 20.80
N LEU A 5 0.31 -22.40 19.94
CA LEU A 5 0.52 -21.01 19.51
C LEU A 5 0.20 -20.00 20.63
N ASP A 6 0.28 -20.42 21.90
CA ASP A 6 -0.08 -19.65 23.09
C ASP A 6 1.07 -18.79 23.63
N GLU A 7 2.23 -18.76 22.97
CA GLU A 7 3.26 -17.78 23.25
C GLU A 7 3.36 -16.78 22.09
N LEU A 8 2.43 -15.81 22.11
CA LEU A 8 2.63 -14.47 21.57
C LEU A 8 3.29 -14.45 20.17
N VAL A 9 2.54 -14.85 19.13
CA VAL A 9 2.71 -14.16 17.86
C VAL A 9 2.55 -12.69 18.21
N ASP A 10 3.65 -11.94 18.08
CA ASP A 10 3.83 -10.57 18.55
C ASP A 10 2.92 -9.65 17.71
N LYS A 11 1.61 -9.77 17.90
CA LYS A 11 0.57 -9.15 17.06
C LYS A 11 0.76 -7.64 17.02
N GLU A 12 1.18 -7.06 18.14
CA GLU A 12 1.54 -5.64 18.21
C GLU A 12 2.73 -5.30 17.31
N LYS A 13 3.77 -6.14 17.30
CA LYS A 13 4.93 -5.97 16.43
C LYS A 13 4.58 -6.20 14.95
N GLU A 14 3.73 -7.17 14.65
CA GLU A 14 3.26 -7.42 13.28
C GLU A 14 2.33 -6.30 12.78
N LEU A 15 1.43 -5.81 13.63
CA LEU A 15 0.62 -4.62 13.35
C LEU A 15 1.51 -3.39 13.13
N ALA A 16 2.53 -3.17 13.97
CA ALA A 16 3.47 -2.06 13.78
C ALA A 16 4.26 -2.19 12.47
N ARG A 17 4.66 -3.41 12.07
CA ARG A 17 5.31 -3.67 10.78
C ARG A 17 4.36 -3.34 9.62
N LEU A 18 3.13 -3.85 9.68
CA LEU A 18 2.10 -3.63 8.67
C LEU A 18 1.70 -2.15 8.57
N GLU A 19 1.57 -1.43 9.68
CA GLU A 19 1.31 0.01 9.68
C GLU A 19 2.46 0.81 9.05
N LYS A 20 3.70 0.42 9.31
CA LYS A 20 4.87 1.05 8.67
C LYS A 20 4.87 0.80 7.17
N GLU A 21 4.55 -0.42 6.76
CA GLU A 21 4.42 -0.79 5.35
C GLU A 21 3.27 -0.03 4.67
N ARG A 22 2.13 0.08 5.36
CA ARG A 22 0.97 0.90 4.97
C ARG A 22 1.40 2.34 4.72
N LYS A 23 2.03 3.00 5.70
CA LYS A 23 2.49 4.40 5.58
C LYS A 23 3.48 4.60 4.43
N ALA A 24 4.36 3.63 4.17
CA ALA A 24 5.28 3.71 3.03
C ALA A 24 4.50 3.65 1.71
N CYS A 25 3.58 2.68 1.58
CA CYS A 25 2.75 2.54 0.39
C CYS A 25 1.84 3.75 0.18
N GLU A 26 1.32 4.35 1.25
CA GLU A 26 0.49 5.56 1.20
C GLU A 26 1.26 6.75 0.62
N LYS A 27 2.52 6.91 1.01
CA LYS A 27 3.39 7.96 0.46
C LYS A 27 3.65 7.74 -1.03
N ASP A 28 3.94 6.51 -1.44
CA ASP A 28 4.16 6.17 -2.84
C ASP A 28 2.91 6.46 -3.68
N ILE A 29 1.73 6.06 -3.21
CA ILE A 29 0.43 6.36 -3.82
C ILE A 29 0.26 7.88 -3.94
N ALA A 30 0.43 8.63 -2.85
CA ALA A 30 0.23 10.07 -2.84
C ALA A 30 1.16 10.80 -3.83
N MET A 31 2.41 10.36 -3.95
CA MET A 31 3.36 10.93 -4.91
C MET A 31 2.94 10.68 -6.36
N VAL A 32 2.45 9.48 -6.67
CA VAL A 32 1.98 9.14 -8.02
C VAL A 32 0.65 9.83 -8.34
N GLU A 33 -0.28 9.90 -7.38
CA GLU A 33 -1.53 10.64 -7.52
C GLU A 33 -1.30 12.13 -7.72
N GLN A 34 -0.34 12.72 -7.00
CA GLN A 34 0.00 14.13 -7.18
C GLN A 34 0.54 14.41 -8.60
N LYS A 35 1.36 13.51 -9.14
CA LYS A 35 1.84 13.61 -10.54
C LYS A 35 0.68 13.46 -11.53
N LEU A 36 -0.20 12.48 -11.32
CA LEU A 36 -1.36 12.23 -12.16
C LEU A 36 -2.47 13.29 -12.01
N SER A 37 -2.49 14.03 -10.91
CA SER A 37 -3.41 15.17 -10.67
C SER A 37 -2.88 16.47 -11.28
N SER A 38 -1.60 16.54 -11.62
CA SER A 38 -1.03 17.73 -12.27
C SER A 38 -1.55 17.81 -13.70
N GLN A 39 -2.43 18.79 -13.97
CA GLN A 39 -2.94 19.05 -15.32
C GLN A 39 -1.79 19.21 -16.33
N GLY A 40 -0.71 19.90 -15.95
CA GLY A 40 0.46 20.05 -16.81
C GLY A 40 1.18 18.74 -17.13
N PHE A 41 1.09 17.73 -16.25
CA PHE A 41 1.59 16.37 -16.53
C PHE A 41 0.62 15.61 -17.43
N LEU A 42 -0.69 15.65 -17.14
CA LEU A 42 -1.69 14.96 -17.96
C LEU A 42 -1.78 15.50 -19.40
N GLU A 43 -1.57 16.80 -19.59
CA GLU A 43 -1.67 17.45 -20.91
C GLU A 43 -0.38 17.32 -21.72
N LYS A 44 0.79 17.27 -21.07
CA LYS A 44 2.10 17.26 -21.74
C LYS A 44 2.76 15.89 -21.78
N ALA A 45 2.43 15.00 -20.86
CA ALA A 45 3.01 13.66 -20.85
C ALA A 45 2.32 12.79 -21.91
N PRO A 46 3.09 12.00 -22.67
CA PRO A 46 2.51 11.08 -23.64
C PRO A 46 1.68 10.00 -22.93
N GLN A 47 0.62 9.52 -23.60
CA GLN A 47 -0.36 8.58 -23.03
C GLN A 47 0.28 7.34 -22.41
N ASN A 48 1.32 6.78 -23.03
CA ASN A 48 2.05 5.62 -22.51
C ASN A 48 2.66 5.87 -21.12
N VAL A 49 3.12 7.09 -20.84
CA VAL A 49 3.68 7.47 -19.54
C VAL A 49 2.56 7.64 -18.52
N VAL A 50 1.45 8.29 -18.91
CA VAL A 50 0.28 8.46 -18.04
C VAL A 50 -0.33 7.11 -17.66
N GLU A 51 -0.47 6.20 -18.62
CA GLU A 51 -0.95 4.83 -18.41
C GLU A 51 0.00 4.02 -17.52
N ALA A 52 1.32 4.13 -17.74
CA ALA A 52 2.31 3.47 -16.88
C ALA A 52 2.25 3.97 -15.44
N GLU A 53 2.11 5.28 -15.21
CA GLU A 53 1.95 5.84 -13.87
C GLU A 53 0.60 5.46 -13.24
N ARG A 54 -0.49 5.40 -14.01
CA ARG A 54 -1.79 4.88 -13.55
C ARG A 54 -1.71 3.39 -13.18
N ALA A 55 -1.05 2.57 -13.99
CA ALA A 55 -0.87 1.15 -13.68
C ALA A 55 0.01 0.94 -12.43
N LYS A 56 1.02 1.78 -12.22
CA LYS A 56 1.78 1.79 -10.95
C LYS A 56 0.88 2.15 -9.79
N LEU A 57 0.07 3.20 -9.93
CA LEU A 57 -0.88 3.62 -8.90
C LEU A 57 -1.82 2.49 -8.49
N GLU A 58 -2.45 1.82 -9.45
CA GLU A 58 -3.34 0.68 -9.18
C GLU A 58 -2.61 -0.45 -8.44
N LYS A 59 -1.41 -0.83 -8.86
CA LYS A 59 -0.61 -1.84 -8.15
C LYS A 59 -0.29 -1.45 -6.72
N HIS A 60 0.02 -0.18 -6.47
CA HIS A 60 0.24 0.32 -5.11
C HIS A 60 -1.05 0.29 -4.29
N LYS A 61 -2.20 0.63 -4.89
CA LYS A 61 -3.51 0.55 -4.22
C LYS A 61 -3.91 -0.88 -3.88
N GLU A 62 -3.74 -1.84 -4.79
CA GLU A 62 -3.97 -3.26 -4.52
C GLU A 62 -3.09 -3.77 -3.37
N ARG A 63 -1.81 -3.35 -3.33
CA ARG A 63 -0.92 -3.71 -2.23
C ARG A 63 -1.37 -3.09 -0.91
N MET A 64 -1.77 -1.82 -0.93
CA MET A 64 -2.32 -1.12 0.23
C MET A 64 -3.55 -1.86 0.79
N GLU A 65 -4.47 -2.26 -0.09
CA GLU A 65 -5.68 -2.98 0.29
C GLU A 65 -5.35 -4.27 1.04
N LYS A 66 -4.42 -5.09 0.51
CA LYS A 66 -3.95 -6.32 1.18
C LYS A 66 -3.33 -6.05 2.55
N ILE A 67 -2.58 -4.96 2.70
CA ILE A 67 -1.98 -4.57 3.99
C ILE A 67 -3.09 -4.17 4.97
N VAL A 68 -4.08 -3.39 4.53
CA VAL A 68 -5.21 -2.97 5.36
C VAL A 68 -6.08 -4.16 5.77
N GLU A 69 -6.37 -5.08 4.85
CA GLU A 69 -7.05 -6.34 5.13
C GLU A 69 -6.30 -7.16 6.18
N SER A 70 -4.97 -7.27 6.04
CA SER A 70 -4.13 -7.96 7.00
C SER A 70 -4.21 -7.29 8.38
N ILE A 71 -4.07 -5.96 8.46
CA ILE A 71 -4.21 -5.19 9.71
C ILE A 71 -5.58 -5.45 10.34
N ALA A 72 -6.66 -5.41 9.54
CA ALA A 72 -8.02 -5.65 10.01
C ALA A 72 -8.20 -7.08 10.55
N ALA A 73 -7.57 -8.08 9.91
CA ALA A 73 -7.60 -9.46 10.36
C ALA A 73 -6.85 -9.68 11.69
N PHE A 74 -5.77 -8.93 11.94
CA PHE A 74 -5.02 -8.98 13.20
C PHE A 74 -5.66 -8.17 14.35
N SER A 75 -6.50 -7.18 14.01
CA SER A 75 -7.22 -6.33 14.97
C SER A 75 -8.57 -6.90 15.42
N LYS A 76 -8.98 -8.05 14.86
CA LYS A 76 -10.24 -8.74 15.15
C LYS A 76 -10.03 -9.92 16.11
#